data_AF-A0A916SXE8-F1
#
_entry.id   AF-A0A916SXE8-F1
#
_cell.length_a   1.000
_cell.length_b   1.000
_cell.length_c   1.000
_cell.angle_alpha   90.00
_cell.angle_beta   90.00
_cell.angle_gamma   90.00
#
_symmetry.space_group_name_H-M   'P 1'
#
loop_
_entity.id
_entity.type
_entity.pdbx_description
1 polymer ?
#
loop_
_entity_poly.entity_id
_entity_poly.type
_entity_poly.pdbx_seq_one_letter_code
_entity_poly.pdbx_strand_id
1 'polypeptide(L)'
;MTTPPPPDWAIAAAGAALSRAEVFDDRVTADRARILVWAEAFATYGIEQADAVAAVTAHYQQADARTPGPGDIIAHARKIRGERAERERGRNATAAISPPDSQFAGLPIPTSGEPIWAAYEQLDAITVPCRTCGAQPDDACVNLATGTVRKIPCVARLTDGKRATA
;
A
#
# COMPACT_ATOMS: atom_id res chain seq x y z
N MET A 1 -2.58 -18.80 -38.44
CA MET A 1 -1.93 -17.65 -37.79
C MET A 1 -1.07 -18.22 -36.68
N THR A 2 0.25 -18.07 -36.76
CA THR A 2 1.18 -18.60 -35.75
C THR A 2 1.23 -17.60 -34.60
N THR A 3 0.77 -18.00 -33.41
CA THR A 3 0.90 -17.19 -32.19
C THR A 3 2.40 -16.94 -31.94
N PRO A 4 2.82 -15.70 -31.67
CA PRO A 4 4.22 -15.43 -31.33
C PRO A 4 4.61 -16.22 -30.07
N PRO A 5 5.88 -16.64 -29.96
CA PRO A 5 6.32 -17.39 -28.79
C PRO A 5 6.13 -16.54 -27.51
N PRO A 6 5.84 -17.18 -26.36
CA PRO A 6 5.74 -16.48 -25.10
C PRO A 6 7.07 -15.79 -24.75
N PRO A 7 7.04 -14.65 -24.03
CA PRO A 7 8.23 -13.92 -23.67
C PRO A 7 9.14 -14.72 -22.71
N ASP A 8 10.45 -14.47 -22.77
CA ASP A 8 11.46 -15.24 -22.01
C ASP A 8 11.20 -15.26 -20.50
N TRP A 9 10.73 -14.16 -19.92
CA TRP A 9 10.40 -14.10 -18.49
C TRP A 9 9.25 -15.04 -18.12
N ALA A 10 8.29 -15.25 -19.02
CA ALA A 10 7.15 -16.15 -18.79
C ALA A 10 7.58 -17.61 -18.93
N ILE A 11 8.50 -17.90 -19.87
CA ILE A 11 9.15 -19.21 -20.00
C ILE A 11 9.92 -19.55 -18.73
N ALA A 12 10.71 -18.60 -18.20
CA ALA A 12 11.44 -18.78 -16.95
C ALA A 12 10.49 -19.00 -15.74
N ALA A 13 9.39 -18.25 -15.67
CA ALA A 13 8.39 -18.41 -14.62
C ALA A 13 7.68 -19.78 -14.69
N ALA A 14 7.26 -20.20 -15.88
CA ALA A 14 6.63 -21.49 -16.11
C ALA A 14 7.57 -22.66 -15.82
N GLY A 15 8.83 -22.57 -16.27
CA GLY A 15 9.88 -23.55 -15.96
C GLY A 15 10.08 -23.70 -14.46
N ALA A 16 10.26 -22.59 -13.75
CA ALA A 16 10.44 -22.61 -12.29
C ALA A 16 9.22 -23.18 -11.55
N ALA A 17 8.01 -22.86 -12.00
CA ALA A 17 6.78 -23.40 -11.42
C ALA A 17 6.66 -24.92 -11.61
N LEU A 18 6.85 -25.40 -12.85
CA LEU A 18 6.76 -26.82 -13.17
C LEU A 18 7.86 -27.63 -12.48
N SER A 19 9.11 -27.17 -12.52
CA SER A 19 10.21 -27.84 -11.82
C SER A 19 9.98 -27.91 -10.31
N ARG A 20 9.36 -26.88 -9.71
CA ARG A 20 9.01 -26.92 -8.29
C ARG A 20 7.83 -27.86 -8.01
N ALA A 21 6.82 -27.89 -8.88
CA ALA A 21 5.68 -28.78 -8.75
C ALA A 21 6.10 -30.25 -8.89
N GLU A 22 7.04 -30.56 -9.78
CA GLU A 22 7.65 -31.89 -9.95
C GLU A 22 8.35 -32.38 -8.67
N VAL A 23 8.93 -31.48 -7.85
CA VAL A 23 9.48 -31.85 -6.53
C VAL A 23 8.39 -32.22 -5.51
N PHE A 24 7.18 -31.66 -5.64
CA PHE A 24 6.06 -31.94 -4.73
C PHE A 24 5.18 -33.10 -5.20
N ASP A 25 5.15 -33.41 -6.49
CA ASP A 25 4.25 -34.38 -7.11
C ASP A 25 4.92 -35.04 -8.31
N ASP A 26 5.30 -36.31 -8.15
CA ASP A 26 5.97 -37.14 -9.17
C ASP A 26 5.15 -37.30 -10.46
N ARG A 27 3.86 -36.93 -10.47
CA ARG A 27 3.02 -36.95 -11.68
C ARG A 27 3.24 -35.74 -12.59
N VAL A 28 3.84 -34.67 -12.06
CA VAL A 28 4.17 -33.47 -12.83
C VAL A 28 5.52 -33.65 -13.50
N THR A 29 5.65 -33.13 -14.72
CA THR A 29 6.95 -33.11 -15.44
C THR A 29 7.17 -31.73 -16.06
N ALA A 30 8.41 -31.25 -16.00
CA ALA A 30 8.82 -29.98 -16.58
C ALA A 30 9.44 -30.15 -17.99
N ASP A 31 8.66 -30.66 -18.94
CA ASP A 31 9.11 -30.72 -20.34
C ASP A 31 8.87 -29.40 -21.09
N ARG A 32 9.62 -29.19 -22.19
CA ARG A 32 9.59 -27.95 -22.96
C ARG A 32 8.20 -27.60 -23.48
N ALA A 33 7.40 -28.59 -23.91
CA ALA A 33 6.07 -28.31 -24.45
C ALA A 33 5.14 -27.81 -23.34
N ARG A 34 5.14 -28.45 -22.17
CA ARG A 34 4.37 -27.98 -21.00
C ARG A 34 4.80 -26.59 -20.54
N ILE A 35 6.12 -26.33 -20.50
CA ILE A 35 6.66 -25.02 -20.13
C ILE A 35 6.12 -23.93 -21.07
N LEU A 36 6.12 -24.15 -22.38
CA LEU A 36 5.63 -23.15 -23.34
C LEU A 36 4.12 -22.89 -23.17
N VAL A 37 3.31 -23.94 -22.97
CA VAL A 37 1.86 -23.79 -22.72
C VAL A 37 1.59 -23.00 -21.43
N TRP A 38 2.33 -23.30 -20.37
CA TRP A 38 2.21 -22.56 -19.11
C TRP A 38 2.70 -21.12 -19.24
N ALA A 39 3.76 -20.89 -20.02
CA ALA A 39 4.31 -19.57 -20.28
C ALA A 39 3.31 -18.67 -21.02
N GLU A 40 2.55 -19.20 -21.98
CA GLU A 40 1.46 -18.46 -22.64
C GLU A 40 0.38 -18.03 -21.64
N ALA A 41 -0.02 -18.95 -20.75
CA ALA A 41 -0.99 -18.65 -19.71
C ALA A 41 -0.46 -17.60 -18.71
N PHE A 42 0.81 -17.71 -18.31
CA PHE A 42 1.44 -16.76 -17.38
C PHE A 42 1.66 -15.39 -18.00
N ALA A 43 2.02 -15.34 -19.29
CA ALA A 43 2.17 -14.10 -20.05
C ALA A 43 0.88 -13.27 -20.03
N THR A 44 -0.27 -13.93 -20.20
CA THR A 44 -1.59 -13.29 -20.20
C THR A 44 -1.89 -12.52 -18.91
N TYR A 45 -1.41 -12.98 -17.76
CA TYR A 45 -1.68 -12.38 -16.45
C TYR A 45 -0.44 -11.76 -15.79
N GLY A 46 0.66 -11.64 -16.52
CA GLY A 46 1.90 -11.07 -15.98
C GLY A 46 2.45 -11.86 -14.80
N ILE A 47 2.37 -13.19 -14.78
CA ILE A 47 2.81 -14.02 -13.64
C ILE A 47 4.33 -14.20 -13.66
N GLU A 48 5.02 -13.47 -12.79
CA GLU A 48 6.47 -13.52 -12.69
C GLU A 48 6.95 -14.75 -11.91
N GLN A 49 8.22 -15.11 -12.09
CA GLN A 49 8.83 -16.31 -11.52
C GLN A 49 8.64 -16.42 -10.00
N ALA A 50 8.84 -15.32 -9.26
CA ALA A 50 8.71 -15.31 -7.81
C ALA A 50 7.26 -15.64 -7.37
N ASP A 51 6.27 -15.09 -8.06
CA ASP A 51 4.86 -15.34 -7.73
C ASP A 51 4.42 -16.74 -8.17
N ALA A 52 4.93 -17.25 -9.30
CA ALA A 52 4.65 -18.60 -9.77
C ALA A 52 5.18 -19.66 -8.78
N VAL A 53 6.41 -19.49 -8.30
CA VAL A 53 7.03 -20.37 -7.29
C VAL A 53 6.27 -20.34 -5.96
N ALA A 54 5.90 -19.16 -5.49
CA ALA A 54 5.12 -19.01 -4.26
C ALA A 54 3.73 -19.64 -4.40
N ALA A 55 3.10 -19.50 -5.57
CA ALA A 55 1.79 -20.07 -5.87
C ALA A 55 1.80 -21.60 -5.88
N VAL A 56 2.84 -22.23 -6.44
CA VAL A 56 3.00 -23.70 -6.38
C VAL A 56 3.10 -24.18 -4.94
N THR A 57 3.89 -23.49 -4.09
CA THR A 57 3.96 -23.82 -2.67
C THR A 57 2.62 -23.65 -1.96
N ALA A 58 1.90 -22.56 -2.23
CA ALA A 58 0.58 -22.34 -1.63
C ALA A 58 -0.45 -23.38 -2.06
N HIS A 59 -0.38 -23.86 -3.31
CA HIS A 59 -1.24 -24.93 -3.83
C HIS A 59 -1.04 -26.24 -3.04
N TYR A 60 0.21 -26.70 -2.90
CA TYR A 60 0.52 -27.95 -2.19
C TYR A 60 0.43 -27.87 -0.66
N GLN A 61 0.26 -26.68 -0.08
CA GLN A 61 -0.05 -26.54 1.35
C GLN A 61 -1.51 -26.87 1.70
N GLN A 62 -2.38 -27.06 0.71
CA GLN A 62 -3.75 -27.47 0.91
C GLN A 62 -3.84 -28.97 1.25
N ALA A 63 -4.75 -29.35 2.16
CA ALA A 63 -4.85 -30.71 2.69
C ALA A 63 -5.08 -31.79 1.61
N ASP A 64 -5.82 -31.46 0.54
CA ASP A 64 -6.15 -32.36 -0.57
C ASP A 64 -5.66 -31.82 -1.91
N ALA A 65 -4.41 -31.32 -1.94
CA ALA A 65 -3.82 -30.74 -3.15
C ALA A 65 -3.75 -31.77 -4.29
N ARG A 66 -4.58 -31.59 -5.31
CA ARG A 66 -4.49 -32.34 -6.58
C ARG A 66 -3.32 -31.85 -7.43
N THR A 67 -3.00 -32.56 -8.52
CA THR A 67 -2.04 -32.08 -9.52
C THR A 67 -2.48 -30.69 -10.05
N PRO A 68 -1.60 -29.67 -10.00
CA PRO A 68 -1.94 -28.32 -10.39
C PRO A 68 -2.00 -28.17 -11.91
N GLY A 69 -3.00 -27.44 -12.37
CA GLY A 69 -3.00 -26.83 -13.71
C GLY A 69 -2.47 -25.39 -13.67
N PRO A 70 -2.19 -24.78 -14.84
CA PRO A 70 -1.72 -23.39 -14.91
C PRO A 70 -2.73 -22.41 -14.31
N GLY A 71 -4.04 -22.68 -14.46
CA GLY A 71 -5.11 -21.87 -13.87
C GLY A 71 -5.09 -21.85 -12.33
N ASP A 72 -4.76 -22.97 -11.70
CA ASP A 72 -4.64 -23.06 -10.24
C ASP A 72 -3.50 -22.16 -9.75
N ILE A 73 -2.35 -22.23 -10.41
CA ILE A 73 -1.17 -21.43 -10.08
C ILE A 73 -1.42 -19.93 -10.32
N ILE A 74 -2.11 -19.57 -11.41
CA ILE A 74 -2.52 -18.18 -11.67
C ILE A 74 -3.43 -17.66 -10.56
N ALA A 75 -4.42 -18.45 -10.12
CA ALA A 75 -5.32 -18.06 -9.05
C ALA A 75 -4.58 -17.81 -7.73
N HIS A 76 -3.69 -18.73 -7.35
CA HIS A 76 -2.85 -18.59 -6.16
C HIS A 76 -1.90 -17.37 -6.26
N ALA A 77 -1.23 -17.18 -7.40
CA ALA A 77 -0.32 -16.05 -7.60
C ALA A 77 -1.04 -14.70 -7.46
N ARG A 78 -2.23 -14.57 -8.05
CA ARG A 78 -3.06 -13.35 -7.93
C ARG A 78 -3.52 -13.11 -6.49
N LYS A 79 -3.91 -14.16 -5.77
CA LYS A 79 -4.26 -14.06 -4.35
C LYS A 79 -3.08 -13.54 -3.52
N ILE A 80 -1.89 -14.12 -3.70
CA ILE A 80 -0.66 -13.72 -3.00
C ILE A 80 -0.30 -12.25 -3.29
N ARG A 81 -0.43 -11.80 -4.55
CA ARG A 81 -0.24 -10.39 -4.92
C ARG A 81 -1.24 -9.48 -4.21
N GLY A 82 -2.51 -9.86 -4.20
CA GLY A 82 -3.57 -9.12 -3.50
C GLY A 82 -3.27 -8.97 -2.01
N GLU A 83 -2.91 -10.05 -1.33
CA GLU A 83 -2.55 -10.04 0.08
C GLU A 83 -1.28 -9.21 0.37
N ARG A 84 -0.29 -9.24 -0.53
CA ARG A 84 0.91 -8.40 -0.41
C ARG A 84 0.56 -6.92 -0.54
N ALA A 85 -0.26 -6.57 -1.53
CA ALA A 85 -0.73 -5.20 -1.73
C ALA A 85 -1.62 -4.71 -0.58
N GLU A 86 -2.42 -5.59 0.03
CA GLU A 86 -3.21 -5.26 1.22
C GLU A 86 -2.32 -5.04 2.44
N ARG A 87 -1.35 -5.94 2.69
CA ARG A 87 -0.37 -5.76 3.77
C ARG A 87 0.41 -4.46 3.62
N GLU A 88 0.79 -4.11 2.40
CA GLU A 88 1.48 -2.84 2.14
C GLU A 88 0.59 -1.63 2.38
N ARG A 89 -0.68 -1.67 1.96
CA ARG A 89 -1.65 -0.62 2.28
C ARG A 89 -1.87 -0.48 3.79
N GLY A 90 -1.98 -1.59 4.52
CA GLY A 90 -2.06 -1.61 5.98
C GLY A 90 -0.82 -1.00 6.64
N ARG A 91 0.38 -1.36 6.17
CA ARG A 91 1.64 -0.77 6.66
C ARG A 91 1.69 0.74 6.42
N ASN A 92 1.34 1.19 5.22
CA ASN A 92 1.30 2.62 4.89
C ASN A 92 0.24 3.37 5.70
N ALA A 93 -0.92 2.76 5.96
CA ALA A 93 -1.95 3.34 6.81
C ALA A 93 -1.45 3.48 8.27
N THR A 94 -0.76 2.47 8.81
CA THR A 94 -0.18 2.58 10.16
C THR A 94 0.95 3.60 10.24
N ALA A 95 1.79 3.71 9.21
CA ALA A 95 2.85 4.71 9.13
C ALA A 95 2.29 6.15 8.98
N ALA A 96 1.08 6.31 8.45
CA ALA A 96 0.42 7.60 8.31
C ALA A 96 -0.23 8.12 9.62
N ILE A 97 -0.29 7.30 10.68
CA ILE A 97 -0.79 7.74 11.98
C ILE A 97 0.22 8.73 12.57
N SER A 98 -0.17 10.00 12.60
CA SER A 98 0.65 11.04 13.23
C SER A 98 0.71 10.83 14.75
N PRO A 99 1.84 11.12 15.41
CA PRO A 99 1.92 11.05 16.86
C PRO A 99 0.86 11.96 17.51
N PRO A 100 0.35 11.59 18.71
CA PRO A 100 -0.64 12.40 19.41
C PRO A 100 -0.08 13.80 19.70
N ASP A 101 -0.87 14.82 19.36
CA ASP A 101 -0.43 16.21 19.36
C ASP A 101 -1.16 17.02 20.44
N SER A 102 -0.41 17.51 21.42
CA SER A 102 -0.96 18.33 22.52
C SER A 102 -1.62 19.63 22.03
N GLN A 103 -1.21 20.16 20.88
CA GLN A 103 -1.82 21.34 20.25
C GLN A 103 -3.21 21.04 19.66
N PHE A 104 -3.59 19.76 19.55
CA PHE A 104 -4.90 19.24 19.12
C PHE A 104 -5.53 18.27 20.13
N ALA A 105 -5.34 18.52 21.43
CA ALA A 105 -5.91 17.71 22.50
C ALA A 105 -5.57 16.21 22.41
N GLY A 106 -4.40 15.87 21.85
CA GLY A 106 -3.91 14.50 21.73
C GLY A 106 -4.46 13.74 20.53
N LEU A 107 -5.21 14.37 19.63
CA LEU A 107 -5.74 13.71 18.44
C LEU A 107 -4.60 13.44 17.42
N PRO A 108 -4.49 12.22 16.87
CA PRO A 108 -3.46 11.85 15.90
C PRO A 108 -3.82 12.32 14.48
N ILE A 109 -3.95 13.64 14.29
CA ILE A 109 -4.36 14.24 13.01
C ILE A 109 -3.11 14.68 12.23
N PRO A 110 -3.01 14.35 10.93
CA PRO A 110 -1.91 14.82 10.08
C PRO A 110 -2.09 16.31 9.75
N THR A 111 -1.50 17.16 10.58
CA THR A 111 -1.74 18.61 10.54
C THR A 111 -0.54 19.44 10.09
N SER A 112 0.59 18.80 9.79
CA SER A 112 1.76 19.48 9.24
C SER A 112 1.67 19.57 7.71
N GLY A 113 2.03 20.71 7.13
CA GLY A 113 1.99 20.96 5.69
C GLY A 113 1.45 22.35 5.33
N GLU A 114 1.13 22.53 4.05
CA GLU A 114 0.61 23.78 3.50
C GLU A 114 -0.66 24.26 4.25
N PRO A 115 -0.71 25.52 4.72
CA PRO A 115 -1.87 26.07 5.41
C PRO A 115 -3.14 25.99 4.56
N ILE A 116 -4.21 25.50 5.17
CA ILE A 116 -5.56 25.63 4.62
C ILE A 116 -6.12 26.93 5.20
N TRP A 117 -5.91 28.05 4.52
CA TRP A 117 -6.27 29.38 5.03
C TRP A 117 -7.74 29.50 5.44
N ALA A 118 -8.65 28.83 4.72
CA ALA A 118 -10.06 28.74 5.10
C ALA A 118 -10.29 28.20 6.53
N ALA A 119 -9.41 27.33 7.04
CA ALA A 119 -9.49 26.84 8.42
C ALA A 119 -9.01 27.88 9.45
N TYR A 120 -8.13 28.80 9.05
CA TYR A 120 -7.64 29.91 9.88
C TYR A 120 -8.62 31.09 9.89
N GLU A 121 -9.35 31.31 8.80
CA GLU A 121 -10.40 32.33 8.69
C GLU A 121 -11.63 31.99 9.54
N GLN A 122 -11.83 30.70 9.89
CA GLN A 122 -12.91 30.31 10.78
C GLN A 122 -12.78 30.98 12.15
N LEU A 123 -13.86 31.62 12.59
CA LEU A 123 -13.97 32.27 13.90
C LEU A 123 -12.91 33.37 14.09
N ASP A 124 -12.52 34.03 12.99
CA ASP A 124 -11.46 35.04 12.94
C ASP A 124 -10.15 34.62 13.62
N ALA A 125 -9.86 33.32 13.65
CA ALA A 125 -8.69 32.79 14.35
C ALA A 125 -7.38 33.34 13.77
N ILE A 126 -7.32 33.64 12.48
CA ILE A 126 -6.16 34.23 11.82
C ILE A 126 -5.80 35.61 12.39
N THR A 127 -6.78 36.37 12.88
CA THR A 127 -6.57 37.75 13.35
C THR A 127 -5.98 37.85 14.75
N VAL A 128 -6.02 36.75 15.53
CA VAL A 128 -5.53 36.72 16.91
C VAL A 128 -4.18 35.99 17.01
N PRO A 129 -3.26 36.43 17.89
CA PRO A 129 -2.01 35.72 18.12
C PRO A 129 -2.26 34.36 18.80
N CYS A 130 -1.52 33.33 18.40
CA CYS A 130 -1.65 32.01 18.98
C CYS A 130 -0.84 31.88 20.28
N ARG A 131 -1.51 31.75 21.43
CA ARG A 131 -0.81 31.53 22.72
C ARG A 131 -0.08 30.18 22.84
N THR A 132 -0.40 29.21 21.98
CA THR A 132 0.25 27.89 22.03
C THR A 132 1.55 27.88 21.25
N CYS A 133 1.54 28.29 19.99
CA CYS A 133 2.73 28.23 19.13
C CYS A 133 3.43 29.57 18.91
N GLY A 134 2.87 30.68 19.41
CA GLY A 134 3.43 32.03 19.25
C GLY A 134 3.21 32.68 17.89
N ALA A 135 2.51 32.01 16.96
CA ALA A 135 2.21 32.57 15.63
C ALA A 135 1.46 33.91 15.76
N GLN A 136 1.90 34.92 15.00
CA GLN A 136 1.30 36.26 14.98
C GLN A 136 0.02 36.27 14.12
N PRO A 137 -0.78 37.35 14.19
CA PRO A 137 -1.85 37.57 13.23
C PRO A 137 -1.36 37.41 11.78
N ASP A 138 -2.19 36.85 10.92
CA ASP A 138 -1.88 36.56 9.50
C ASP A 138 -0.79 35.49 9.24
N ASP A 139 -0.11 34.99 10.28
CA ASP A 139 0.82 33.87 10.17
C ASP A 139 0.13 32.52 10.42
N ALA A 140 0.56 31.48 9.72
CA ALA A 140 0.14 30.11 10.00
C ALA A 140 0.70 29.60 11.34
N CYS A 141 -0.06 28.75 12.02
CA CYS A 141 0.43 28.08 13.22
C CYS A 141 1.57 27.12 12.87
N VAL A 142 2.49 26.92 13.81
CA VAL A 142 3.62 25.98 13.66
C VAL A 142 3.50 24.82 14.64
N ASN A 143 4.05 23.69 14.24
CA ASN A 143 4.23 22.54 15.11
C ASN A 143 5.46 22.74 16.00
N LEU A 144 5.26 22.78 17.31
CA LEU A 144 6.34 23.00 18.26
C LEU A 144 7.35 21.84 18.31
N ALA A 145 6.93 20.62 17.94
CA ALA A 145 7.80 19.45 17.93
C ALA A 145 8.69 19.41 16.68
N THR A 146 8.19 19.83 15.52
CA THR A 146 8.88 19.69 14.23
C THR A 146 9.31 21.02 13.61
N GLY A 147 8.83 22.16 14.12
CA GLY A 147 9.04 23.48 13.53
C GLY A 147 8.29 23.73 12.22
N THR A 148 7.54 22.76 11.72
CA THR A 148 6.87 22.85 10.42
C THR A 148 5.55 23.62 10.52
N VAL A 149 5.21 24.33 9.45
CA VAL A 149 3.91 25.00 9.28
C VAL A 149 2.76 23.99 9.35
N ARG A 150 1.63 24.42 9.92
CA ARG A 150 0.42 23.61 10.08
C ARG A 150 -0.67 23.97 9.07
N LYS A 151 -1.36 22.92 8.62
CA LYS A 151 -2.56 22.99 7.77
C LYS A 151 -3.72 23.72 8.43
N ILE A 152 -3.89 23.57 9.75
CA ILE A 152 -5.01 24.13 10.51
C ILE A 152 -4.50 24.84 11.79
N PRO A 153 -5.22 25.87 12.28
CA PRO A 153 -4.83 26.60 13.49
C PRO A 153 -4.84 25.72 14.75
N CYS A 154 -4.02 26.06 15.74
CA CYS A 154 -4.08 25.40 17.06
C CYS A 154 -5.46 25.60 17.70
N VAL A 155 -5.91 24.62 18.49
CA VAL A 155 -7.20 24.69 19.22
C VAL A 155 -7.29 25.94 20.09
N ALA A 156 -6.19 26.35 20.73
CA ALA A 156 -6.13 27.57 21.51
C ALA A 156 -6.44 28.82 20.66
N ARG A 157 -5.90 28.90 19.44
CA ARG A 157 -6.13 30.03 18.53
C ARG A 157 -7.58 30.07 18.04
N LEU A 158 -8.16 28.93 17.70
CA LEU A 158 -9.59 28.82 17.36
C LEU A 158 -10.49 29.25 18.53
N THR A 159 -10.13 28.85 19.75
CA THR A 159 -10.89 29.21 20.95
C THR A 159 -10.80 30.70 21.24
N ASP A 160 -9.63 31.30 21.05
CA ASP A 160 -9.41 32.72 21.28
C ASP A 160 -10.07 33.58 20.18
N GLY A 161 -10.02 33.15 18.91
CA GLY A 161 -10.76 33.78 17.81
C GLY A 161 -12.27 33.77 18.08
N LYS A 162 -12.83 32.61 18.46
CA LYS A 162 -14.25 32.49 18.82
C LYS A 162 -14.67 33.47 19.93
N ARG A 163 -13.80 33.71 20.91
CA ARG A 163 -14.04 34.67 22.00
C ARG A 163 -13.93 36.12 21.55
N ALA A 164 -13.09 36.43 20.57
CA ALA A 164 -12.96 37.76 19.99
C ALA A 164 -14.15 38.13 19.08
N THR A 165 -14.78 37.13 18.46
CA THR A 165 -15.94 37.30 17.58
C THR A 165 -17.31 37.28 18.27
N ALA A 166 -17.35 36.90 19.55
CA ALA A 166 -18.57 36.77 20.36
C ALA A 166 -18.85 38.05 21.13
#